data_AF-A0A7S2G843-F1
#
_entry.id   AF-A0A7S2G843-F1
#
_cell.length_a   1.000
_cell.length_b   1.000
_cell.length_c   1.000
_cell.angle_alpha   90.00
_cell.angle_beta   90.00
_cell.angle_gamma   90.00
#
_symmetry.space_group_name_H-M   'P 1'
#
loop_
_entity.id
_entity.type
_entity.pdbx_description
1 polymer ?
#
loop_
_entity_poly.entity_id
_entity_poly.type
_entity_poly.pdbx_seq_one_letter_code
_entity_poly.pdbx_strand_id
1 'polypeptide(L)'
;AKRGLVERIPRCDVTLKPGEVLFLPSLWWHEVSAVPDDANPNGCMSVSHQYHPFYARVQDKDASRLGPMLANPLYEAVHADLEQALVGAKEDEGLRGGGRSG
;
A
#
# COMPACT_ATOMS: atom_id res chain seq x y z
N ALA A 1 9.43 7.51 -37.86
CA ALA A 1 8.38 6.95 -36.97
C ALA A 1 9.03 6.49 -35.67
N LYS A 2 8.58 6.98 -34.50
CA LYS A 2 9.18 6.75 -33.17
C LYS A 2 8.95 5.33 -32.60
N ARG A 3 8.93 4.29 -33.45
CA ARG A 3 8.61 2.91 -33.04
C ARG A 3 9.68 2.24 -32.17
N GLY A 4 10.93 2.72 -32.19
CA GLY A 4 12.04 2.04 -31.52
C GLY A 4 12.28 2.39 -30.04
N LEU A 5 11.57 3.36 -29.44
CA LEU A 5 11.83 3.77 -28.06
C LEU A 5 11.04 2.93 -27.03
N VAL A 6 9.77 2.64 -27.34
CA VAL A 6 8.87 1.88 -26.46
C VAL A 6 9.29 0.41 -26.36
N GLU A 7 9.77 -0.17 -27.47
CA GLU A 7 10.25 -1.57 -27.53
C GLU A 7 11.51 -1.82 -26.68
N ARG A 8 12.18 -0.76 -26.21
CA ARG A 8 13.38 -0.85 -25.36
C ARG A 8 13.09 -0.66 -23.88
N ILE A 9 11.86 -0.30 -23.52
CA ILE A 9 11.46 -0.15 -22.12
C ILE A 9 11.17 -1.56 -21.59
N PRO A 10 11.84 -2.01 -20.52
CA PRO A 10 11.50 -3.26 -19.88
C PRO A 10 10.04 -3.24 -19.44
N ARG A 11 9.27 -4.24 -19.89
CA ARG A 11 7.86 -4.43 -19.52
C ARG A 11 7.63 -5.85 -19.06
N CYS A 12 6.64 -6.02 -18.20
CA CYS A 12 6.18 -7.32 -17.73
C CYS A 12 4.69 -7.42 -18.06
N ASP A 13 4.30 -8.47 -18.77
CA ASP A 13 2.89 -8.75 -19.07
C ASP A 13 2.36 -9.73 -18.01
N VAL A 14 1.25 -9.36 -17.37
CA VAL A 14 0.63 -10.14 -16.30
C VAL A 14 -0.83 -10.39 -16.67
N THR A 15 -1.27 -11.64 -16.58
CA THR A 15 -2.67 -12.04 -16.74
C THR A 15 -3.21 -12.44 -15.38
N LEU A 16 -4.35 -11.86 -14.99
CA LEU A 16 -5.02 -12.15 -13.73
C LEU A 16 -6.32 -12.92 -13.99
N LYS A 17 -6.60 -13.89 -13.13
CA LYS A 17 -7.86 -14.64 -13.06
C LYS A 17 -8.75 -14.11 -11.93
N PRO A 18 -10.06 -14.39 -11.96
CA PRO A 18 -10.94 -14.06 -10.84
C PRO A 18 -10.41 -14.59 -9.51
N GLY A 19 -10.30 -13.69 -8.52
CA GLY A 19 -9.75 -13.99 -7.19
C GLY A 19 -8.25 -13.74 -7.03
N GLU A 20 -7.52 -13.48 -8.11
CA GLU A 20 -6.11 -13.08 -8.05
C GLU A 20 -5.96 -11.58 -7.77
N VAL A 21 -4.88 -11.21 -7.09
CA VAL A 21 -4.57 -9.83 -6.70
C VAL A 21 -3.18 -9.47 -7.18
N LEU A 22 -3.06 -8.30 -7.81
CA LEU A 22 -1.79 -7.72 -8.23
C LEU A 22 -1.43 -6.53 -7.33
N PHE A 23 -0.30 -6.61 -6.66
CA PHE A 23 0.28 -5.50 -5.93
C PHE A 23 1.27 -4.76 -6.82
N LEU A 24 1.05 -3.47 -7.03
CA LEU A 24 1.94 -2.60 -7.79
C LEU A 24 2.56 -1.55 -6.87
N PRO A 25 3.87 -1.30 -6.97
CA PRO A 25 4.48 -0.14 -6.32
C PRO A 25 3.82 1.15 -6.79
N SER A 26 3.81 2.15 -5.91
CA SER A 26 3.24 3.47 -6.24
C SER A 26 3.94 4.07 -7.47
N LEU A 27 3.16 4.76 -8.31
CA LEU A 27 3.60 5.46 -9.52
C LEU A 27 4.19 4.56 -10.62
N TRP A 28 4.10 3.24 -10.51
CA TRP A 28 4.46 2.35 -11.61
C TRP A 28 3.46 2.51 -12.76
N TRP A 29 3.98 2.82 -13.94
CA TRP A 29 3.18 2.90 -15.16
C TRP A 29 2.67 1.50 -15.52
N HIS A 30 1.38 1.40 -15.82
CA HIS A 30 0.73 0.17 -16.24
C HIS A 30 -0.46 0.46 -17.15
N GLU A 31 -0.80 -0.50 -18.00
CA GLU A 31 -1.97 -0.48 -18.87
C GLU A 31 -2.80 -1.73 -18.57
N VAL A 32 -4.13 -1.58 -18.53
CA VAL A 32 -5.05 -2.66 -18.20
C VAL A 32 -5.94 -2.93 -19.41
N SER A 33 -5.99 -4.19 -19.83
CA SER A 33 -6.92 -4.67 -20.85
C SER A 33 -7.79 -5.77 -20.25
N ALA A 34 -9.09 -5.70 -20.54
CA ALA A 34 -10.06 -6.70 -20.12
C ALA A 34 -10.18 -7.79 -21.20
N VAL A 35 -10.00 -9.05 -20.81
CA VAL A 35 -10.17 -10.22 -21.69
C VAL A 35 -11.33 -11.05 -21.14
N PRO A 36 -12.54 -10.93 -21.72
CA PRO A 36 -13.68 -11.75 -21.29
C PRO A 36 -13.40 -13.23 -21.58
N ASP A 37 -13.86 -14.10 -20.69
CA ASP A 37 -13.83 -15.54 -20.93
C ASP A 37 -15.13 -16.02 -21.57
N ASP A 38 -15.10 -17.22 -22.16
CA ASP A 38 -16.26 -17.80 -22.84
C ASP A 38 -17.43 -18.08 -21.88
N ALA A 39 -17.16 -18.22 -20.57
CA ALA A 39 -18.15 -18.50 -19.54
C ALA A 39 -18.91 -17.25 -19.07
N ASN A 40 -18.26 -16.08 -19.15
CA ASN A 40 -18.78 -14.76 -18.82
C ASN A 40 -18.41 -13.76 -19.94
N PRO A 41 -19.00 -13.93 -21.15
CA PRO A 41 -18.70 -13.08 -22.30
C PRO A 41 -19.09 -11.62 -22.09
N ASN A 42 -19.93 -11.33 -21.10
CA ASN A 42 -20.53 -10.02 -20.86
C ASN A 42 -19.90 -9.25 -19.69
N GLY A 43 -18.87 -9.79 -19.02
CA GLY A 43 -18.39 -9.19 -17.77
C GLY A 43 -16.89 -9.34 -17.54
N CYS A 44 -16.18 -8.22 -17.61
CA CYS A 44 -14.87 -8.06 -16.98
C CYS A 44 -14.98 -6.99 -15.91
N MET A 45 -14.64 -7.33 -14.67
CA MET A 45 -14.64 -6.38 -13.56
C MET A 45 -13.33 -6.48 -12.80
N SER A 46 -12.75 -5.33 -12.49
CA SER A 46 -11.60 -5.19 -11.62
C SER A 46 -11.84 -4.06 -10.64
N VAL A 47 -11.42 -4.24 -9.39
CA VAL A 47 -11.40 -3.18 -8.39
C VAL A 47 -9.95 -2.81 -8.14
N SER A 48 -9.63 -1.52 -8.20
CA SER A 48 -8.33 -1.00 -7.82
C SER A 48 -8.45 -0.28 -6.48
N HIS A 49 -7.50 -0.55 -5.58
CA HIS A 49 -7.39 0.14 -4.31
C HIS A 49 -5.99 0.69 -4.16
N GLN A 50 -5.88 1.98 -3.80
CA GLN A 50 -4.60 2.62 -3.54
C GLN A 50 -4.37 2.65 -2.03
N TYR A 51 -3.37 1.89 -1.58
CA TYR A 51 -2.93 1.97 -0.19
C TYR A 51 -2.15 3.26 0.01
N HIS A 52 -2.62 4.10 0.94
CA HIS A 52 -1.88 5.27 1.38
C HIS A 52 -0.89 4.86 2.47
N PRO A 53 0.31 5.43 2.49
CA PRO A 53 1.27 5.11 3.54
C PRO A 53 0.75 5.61 4.90
N PHE A 54 0.99 4.81 5.94
CA PHE A 54 0.66 5.16 7.34
C PHE A 54 1.42 6.41 7.81
N TYR A 55 2.64 6.57 7.32
CA TYR A 55 3.46 7.75 7.56
C TYR A 55 3.84 8.36 6.22
N ALA A 56 3.60 9.66 6.06
CA ALA A 56 3.91 10.39 4.85
C ALA A 56 4.84 11.56 5.16
N ARG A 57 5.73 11.89 4.22
CA ARG A 57 6.51 13.12 4.28
C ARG A 57 5.78 14.19 3.49
N VAL A 58 5.55 15.34 4.12
CA VAL A 58 5.07 16.52 3.41
C VAL A 58 6.26 17.10 2.66
N GLN A 59 6.29 16.94 1.33
CA GLN A 59 7.26 17.63 0.50
C GLN A 59 6.89 19.12 0.42
N ASP A 60 7.92 19.98 0.34
CA ASP A 60 7.71 21.37 -0.02
C ASP A 60 7.20 21.47 -1.47
N LYS A 61 6.61 22.61 -1.84
CA LYS A 61 5.98 22.79 -3.17
C LYS A 61 6.93 22.48 -4.32
N ASP A 62 8.22 22.71 -4.11
CA ASP A 62 9.26 22.54 -5.11
C ASP A 62 9.94 21.15 -5.05
N ALA A 63 9.48 20.26 -4.16
CA ALA A 63 10.05 18.94 -3.87
C ALA A 63 11.57 18.95 -3.64
N SER A 64 12.10 20.09 -3.20
CA SER A 64 13.53 20.35 -3.08
C SER A 64 14.12 19.68 -1.84
N ARG A 65 13.27 19.39 -0.83
CA ARG A 65 13.68 18.76 0.43
C ARG A 65 12.62 17.78 0.92
N LEU A 66 13.09 16.69 1.50
CA LEU A 66 12.21 15.78 2.25
C LEU A 66 11.81 16.46 3.57
N GLY A 67 10.52 16.74 3.75
CA GLY A 67 9.98 17.26 5.00
C GLY A 67 9.93 16.21 6.12
N PRO A 68 9.41 16.61 7.30
CA PRO A 68 9.25 15.70 8.43
C PRO A 68 8.34 14.53 8.05
N MET A 69 8.63 13.36 8.63
CA MET A 69 7.73 12.22 8.57
C MET A 69 6.58 12.48 9.52
N LEU A 70 5.34 12.46 9.03
CA LEU A 70 4.14 12.69 9.82
C LEU A 70 3.19 11.49 9.69
N ALA A 71 2.41 11.25 10.73
CA ALA A 71 1.28 10.33 10.65
C ALA A 71 0.29 10.82 9.59
N ASN A 72 -0.23 9.89 8.79
CA ASN A 72 -1.18 10.24 7.76
C ASN A 72 -2.57 10.44 8.41
N PRO A 73 -3.19 11.63 8.28
CA PRO A 73 -4.47 11.93 8.93
C PRO A 73 -5.61 11.01 8.48
N LEU A 74 -5.50 10.35 7.32
CA LEU A 74 -6.48 9.35 6.88
C LEU A 74 -6.61 8.16 7.86
N TYR A 75 -5.59 7.93 8.68
CA TYR A 75 -5.53 6.80 9.62
C TYR A 75 -5.60 7.25 11.09
N GLU A 76 -6.05 8.46 11.38
CA GLU A 76 -6.09 9.02 12.75
C GLU A 76 -6.78 8.07 13.75
N ALA A 77 -7.93 7.51 13.40
CA ALA A 77 -8.64 6.54 14.24
C ALA A 77 -7.81 5.26 14.48
N VAL A 78 -7.13 4.76 13.44
CA VAL A 78 -6.29 3.56 13.56
C VAL A 78 -5.04 3.83 14.40
N HIS A 79 -4.48 5.05 14.31
CA HIS A 79 -3.40 5.48 15.18
C HIS A 79 -3.80 5.46 16.65
N ALA A 80 -4.98 6.00 16.97
CA ALA A 80 -5.50 6.01 18.35
C ALA A 80 -5.66 4.58 18.90
N ASP A 81 -6.20 3.66 18.11
CA ASP A 81 -6.36 2.25 18.50
C ASP A 81 -5.02 1.55 18.71
N LEU A 82 -4.05 1.78 17.81
CA LEU A 82 -2.71 1.21 17.92
C LEU A 82 -1.94 1.76 19.12
N GLU A 83 -2.06 3.05 19.42
CA GLU A 83 -1.45 3.66 20.60
C GLU A 83 -2.03 3.07 21.90
N GLN A 84 -3.34 2.89 21.98
CA GLN A 84 -3.98 2.22 23.12
C GLN A 84 -3.52 0.77 23.26
N ALA A 85 -3.44 0.02 22.16
CA ALA A 85 -2.95 -1.35 22.17
C ALA A 85 -1.48 -1.45 22.62
N LEU A 86 -0.63 -0.51 22.20
CA LEU A 86 0.77 -0.44 22.62
C LEU A 86 0.95 -0.06 24.10
N VAL A 87 0.09 0.81 24.63
CA VAL A 87 0.08 1.14 26.07
C VAL A 87 -0.31 -0.08 26.89
N GLY A 88 -1.41 -0.76 26.52
CA GLY A 88 -1.83 -1.99 27.21
C GLY A 88 -0.77 -3.10 27.17
N ALA A 89 -0.07 -3.26 26.03
CA ALA A 89 1.01 -4.22 25.91
C ALA A 89 2.20 -3.93 26.86
N LYS A 90 2.55 -2.65 27.06
CA LYS A 90 3.62 -2.24 27.99
C LYS A 90 3.24 -2.43 29.46
N GLU A 91 1.98 -2.22 29.80
CA GLU A 91 1.47 -2.44 31.16
C GLU A 91 1.50 -3.94 31.51
N ASP A 92 1.14 -4.81 30.57
CA ASP A 92 1.22 -6.27 30.72
C ASP A 92 2.67 -6.76 30.86
N GLU A 93 3.64 -6.14 30.16
CA GLU A 93 5.07 -6.44 30.34
C GLU A 93 5.60 -5.95 31.70
N GLY A 94 5.14 -4.79 32.18
CA GLY A 94 5.49 -4.25 33.50
C GLY A 94 4.98 -5.10 34.67
N LEU A 95 3.79 -5.70 34.53
CA LEU A 95 3.21 -6.64 35.50
C LEU A 95 3.99 -7.97 35.59
N ARG A 96 4.65 -8.41 34.52
CA ARG A 96 5.47 -9.63 34.50
C ARG A 96 6.87 -9.46 35.11
N GLY A 97 7.36 -8.22 35.28
CA GLY A 97 8.69 -7.93 35.81
C GLY A 97 8.82 -7.84 37.33
N GLY A 98 7.71 -7.88 38.09
CA GLY A 98 7.69 -7.62 39.54
C GLY A 98 7.76 -8.86 40.46
N GLY A 99 7.99 -10.06 39.92
CA GLY A 99 7.89 -11.30 40.70
C GLY A 99 9.23 -11.96 41.05
N ARG A 100 9.58 -11.89 42.35
CA ARG A 100 10.54 -12.71 43.12
C ARG A 100 11.95 -12.15 43.35
N SER A 101 12.05 -11.32 44.38
CA SER A 101 13.11 -11.45 45.40
C SER A 101 12.49 -12.08 46.65
N GLY A 102 12.84 -13.35 46.90
CA GLY A 102 12.45 -14.12 48.10
C GLY A 102 13.30 -15.36 48.18
#